data_AF-N8VNH6-F1
#
_entry.id   AF-N8VNH6-F1
#
_cell.length_a   1.000
_cell.length_b   1.000
_cell.length_c   1.000
_cell.angle_alpha   90.00
_cell.angle_beta   90.00
_cell.angle_gamma   90.00
#
_symmetry.space_group_name_H-M   'P 1'
#
loop_
_entity.id
_entity.type
_entity.pdbx_description
1 polymer ?
#
loop_
_entity_poly.entity_id
_entity_poly.type
_entity_poly.pdbx_seq_one_letter_code
_entity_poly.pdbx_strand_id
1 'polypeptide(L)'
;MDVLEKALLVDELKTLIDRLNDNKTSLFEIAKSKQRIKDICASCDDPAFQDQLIPFKQFIQNEDFSAEELADYGYTMTYRGTFNFMGRVENALFASGDMGWAALRQAQHWQVWVIRPALSFLKSPWMNSSQDALKWLQRHASDYVKTDDELDHLIPVLEPMQQNSADGLSGQAAHKDALSIMREETANFQIQLEALIQEKIQPVASTATATRAKSGFKQNVRPVANLNKAKPIALKDFNLDGLLCRLERVDARTFPSLYRVDLHNDIYQNIKIDWLYLKAENDAQPIWESAQVFIAEQLYAQGQFSHYVVLVGTHNIEYATTILQAYTDQRHTTTSSIHQTSWTNFKQHYHQHETLFNECVMNGTLVWQRDQRVYPYIPVSFINTQKFIPFEETAATFLTPVILLRERQKIRIIHGSERVRLSSEDQAYPYLLLDRAEGYTWQLIRQVISRLPQPISVHDLYQALESSAASESS
;
A
#
# COMPACT_ATOMS: atom_id res chain seq x y z
N MET A 1 -17.99 34.64 12.04
CA MET A 1 -18.60 34.41 10.71
C MET A 1 -19.89 35.21 10.65
N ASP A 2 -20.07 36.00 9.61
CA ASP A 2 -21.26 36.84 9.42
C ASP A 2 -22.52 35.99 9.17
N VAL A 3 -23.70 36.50 9.50
CA VAL A 3 -24.99 35.79 9.33
C VAL A 3 -25.24 35.48 7.85
N LEU A 4 -24.81 36.37 6.96
CA LEU A 4 -24.90 36.20 5.52
C LEU A 4 -23.97 35.07 5.01
N GLU A 5 -22.73 35.02 5.49
CA GLU A 5 -21.77 33.95 5.16
C GLU A 5 -22.28 32.58 5.61
N LYS A 6 -22.89 32.49 6.79
CA LYS A 6 -23.51 31.25 7.29
C LYS A 6 -24.65 30.79 6.40
N ALA A 7 -25.53 31.69 5.97
CA ALA A 7 -26.65 31.36 5.09
C ALA A 7 -26.16 30.83 3.73
N LEU A 8 -25.10 31.42 3.18
CA LEU A 8 -24.46 30.97 1.94
C LEU A 8 -23.81 29.59 2.08
N LEU A 9 -23.13 29.31 3.19
CA LEU A 9 -22.54 28.00 3.44
C LEU A 9 -23.59 26.90 3.63
N VAL A 10 -24.74 27.21 4.25
CA VAL A 10 -25.86 26.25 4.37
C VAL A 10 -26.49 25.95 3.01
N ASP A 11 -26.64 26.96 2.15
CA ASP A 11 -27.16 26.78 0.79
C ASP A 11 -26.18 26.00 -0.09
N GLU A 12 -24.88 26.27 0.05
CA GLU A 12 -23.80 25.51 -0.59
C GLU A 12 -23.84 24.04 -0.14
N LEU A 13 -23.95 23.77 1.15
CA LEU A 13 -24.04 22.42 1.71
C LEU A 13 -25.25 21.63 1.16
N LYS A 14 -26.42 22.26 1.05
CA LYS A 14 -27.61 21.62 0.46
C LYS A 14 -27.37 21.25 -1.00
N THR A 15 -26.80 22.16 -1.77
CA THR A 15 -26.46 21.95 -3.18
C THR A 15 -25.42 20.84 -3.37
N LEU A 16 -24.45 20.75 -2.46
CA LEU A 16 -23.42 19.71 -2.47
C LEU A 16 -24.02 18.33 -2.13
N ILE A 17 -24.99 18.25 -1.22
CA ILE A 17 -25.72 17.00 -0.94
C ILE A 17 -26.57 16.57 -2.12
N ASP A 18 -27.30 17.49 -2.75
CA ASP A 18 -28.15 17.15 -3.91
C ASP A 18 -27.30 16.59 -5.06
N ARG A 19 -26.08 17.10 -5.24
CA ARG A 19 -25.09 16.53 -6.18
C ARG A 19 -24.55 15.16 -5.74
N LEU A 20 -24.45 14.90 -4.43
CA LEU A 20 -24.01 13.59 -3.94
C LEU A 20 -25.09 12.51 -4.05
N ASN A 21 -26.36 12.92 -4.06
CA ASN A 21 -27.51 12.02 -4.22
C ASN A 21 -27.93 11.79 -5.69
N ASP A 22 -27.41 12.57 -6.64
CA ASP A 22 -27.67 12.34 -8.05
C ASP A 22 -26.80 11.19 -8.60
N ASN A 23 -27.47 10.12 -9.04
CA ASN A 23 -26.87 8.92 -9.61
C ASN A 23 -26.14 9.15 -10.96
N LYS A 24 -26.24 10.35 -11.54
CA LYS A 24 -25.56 10.72 -12.80
C LYS A 24 -24.28 11.50 -12.58
N THR A 25 -23.94 11.83 -11.33
CA THR A 25 -22.79 12.66 -11.00
C THR A 25 -21.50 11.86 -11.13
N SER A 26 -20.50 12.44 -11.80
CA SER A 26 -19.22 11.76 -11.98
C SER A 26 -18.53 11.56 -10.62
N LEU A 27 -17.76 10.47 -10.50
CA LEU A 27 -17.00 10.16 -9.28
C LEU A 27 -16.05 11.30 -8.85
N PHE A 28 -15.56 12.08 -9.82
CA PHE A 28 -14.76 13.28 -9.59
C PHE A 28 -15.55 14.41 -8.90
N GLU A 29 -16.76 14.70 -9.39
CA GLU A 29 -17.62 15.73 -8.80
C GLU A 29 -18.16 15.30 -7.42
N ILE A 30 -18.34 14.00 -7.19
CA ILE A 30 -18.65 13.42 -5.87
C ILE A 30 -17.48 13.65 -4.90
N ALA A 31 -16.24 13.32 -5.28
CA ALA A 31 -15.06 13.50 -4.43
C ALA A 31 -14.81 14.99 -4.09
N LYS A 32 -14.95 15.86 -5.09
CA LYS A 32 -14.85 17.32 -4.93
C LYS A 32 -15.93 17.86 -3.98
N SER A 33 -17.16 17.38 -4.13
CA SER A 33 -18.28 17.79 -3.26
C SER A 33 -18.05 17.34 -1.82
N LYS A 34 -17.55 16.10 -1.61
CA LYS A 34 -17.19 15.58 -0.28
C LYS A 34 -16.06 16.37 0.38
N GLN A 35 -15.00 16.70 -0.37
CA GLN A 35 -13.90 17.50 0.16
C GLN A 35 -14.40 18.89 0.58
N ARG A 36 -15.24 19.52 -0.25
CA ARG A 36 -15.80 20.83 0.06
C ARG A 36 -16.69 20.80 1.31
N ILE A 37 -17.51 19.76 1.51
CA ILE A 37 -18.30 19.58 2.75
C ILE A 37 -17.38 19.48 3.96
N LYS A 38 -16.28 18.73 3.88
CA LYS A 38 -15.29 18.61 4.97
C LYS A 38 -14.64 19.94 5.30
N ASP A 39 -14.28 20.72 4.28
CA ASP A 39 -13.68 22.05 4.45
C ASP A 39 -14.66 23.03 5.12
N ILE A 40 -15.94 22.99 4.72
CA ILE A 40 -16.99 23.81 5.34
C ILE A 40 -17.17 23.42 6.82
N CYS A 41 -17.26 22.12 7.11
CA CYS A 41 -17.39 21.61 8.48
C CYS A 41 -16.20 22.00 9.37
N ALA A 42 -14.98 21.97 8.82
CA ALA A 42 -13.76 22.33 9.53
C ALA A 42 -13.62 23.85 9.77
N SER A 43 -14.27 24.66 8.93
CA SER A 43 -14.21 26.13 9.02
C SER A 43 -15.19 26.76 10.03
N CYS A 44 -16.06 25.97 10.66
CA CYS A 44 -17.18 26.48 11.46
C CYS A 44 -17.08 26.08 12.94
N ASP A 45 -16.68 26.98 13.82
CA ASP A 45 -16.58 26.74 15.28
C ASP A 45 -17.82 27.20 16.09
N ASP A 46 -18.92 27.59 15.44
CA ASP A 46 -20.13 28.12 16.10
C ASP A 46 -21.11 27.00 16.54
N PRO A 47 -21.49 26.91 17.82
CA PRO A 47 -22.40 25.88 18.34
C PRO A 47 -23.75 25.81 17.61
N ALA A 48 -24.36 26.93 17.22
CA ALA A 48 -25.67 26.93 16.55
C ALA A 48 -25.59 26.46 15.09
N PHE A 49 -24.40 26.54 14.48
CA PHE A 49 -24.12 26.03 13.14
C PHE A 49 -23.74 24.54 13.18
N GLN A 50 -23.09 24.09 14.27
CA GLN A 50 -22.76 22.67 14.48
C GLN A 50 -24.01 21.78 14.53
N ASP A 51 -25.11 22.26 15.12
CA ASP A 51 -26.39 21.52 15.12
C ASP A 51 -26.94 21.31 13.71
N GLN A 52 -26.74 22.29 12.81
CA GLN A 52 -27.15 22.19 11.40
C GLN A 52 -26.23 21.27 10.59
N LEU A 53 -25.01 20.98 11.08
CA LEU A 53 -24.05 20.07 10.44
C LEU A 53 -24.24 18.60 10.84
N ILE A 54 -25.05 18.29 11.87
CA ILE A 54 -25.26 16.91 12.35
C ILE A 54 -25.75 15.95 11.24
N PRO A 55 -26.77 16.29 10.43
CA PRO A 55 -27.22 15.42 9.34
C PRO A 55 -26.13 15.17 8.29
N PHE A 56 -25.25 16.14 8.07
CA PHE A 56 -24.14 16.07 7.11
C PHE A 56 -23.00 15.20 7.62
N LYS A 57 -22.67 15.27 8.92
CA LYS A 57 -21.70 14.38 9.55
C LYS A 57 -22.17 12.92 9.54
N GLN A 58 -23.46 12.69 9.81
CA GLN A 58 -24.07 11.36 9.74
C GLN A 58 -24.02 10.78 8.31
N PHE A 59 -24.27 11.58 7.28
CA PHE A 59 -24.14 11.16 5.88
C PHE A 59 -22.73 10.70 5.51
N ILE A 60 -21.69 11.38 6.02
CA ILE A 60 -20.28 10.99 5.80
C ILE A 60 -19.88 9.79 6.67
N GLN A 61 -20.40 9.68 7.90
CA GLN A 61 -20.12 8.54 8.78
C GLN A 61 -20.78 7.23 8.32
N ASN A 62 -21.85 7.31 7.52
CA ASN A 62 -22.44 6.15 6.86
C ASN A 62 -21.47 5.44 5.89
N GLU A 63 -20.28 6.02 5.64
CA GLU A 63 -18.96 5.52 5.18
C GLU A 63 -18.53 4.12 5.66
N ASP A 64 -18.59 3.95 6.98
CA ASP A 64 -17.92 2.91 7.75
C ASP A 64 -18.94 1.96 8.39
N PHE A 65 -18.48 0.84 8.94
CA PHE A 65 -19.34 0.04 9.82
C PHE A 65 -19.60 0.84 11.11
N SER A 66 -20.83 0.82 11.58
CA SER A 66 -21.14 1.44 12.87
C SER A 66 -20.46 0.67 14.01
N ALA A 67 -20.11 1.37 15.08
CA ALA A 67 -19.53 0.73 16.27
C ALA A 67 -20.48 -0.32 16.87
N GLU A 68 -21.80 -0.10 16.75
CA GLU A 68 -22.83 -1.05 17.20
C GLU A 68 -22.85 -2.32 16.34
N GLU A 69 -22.82 -2.19 15.00
CA GLU A 69 -22.72 -3.35 14.10
C GLU A 69 -21.42 -4.15 14.32
N LEU A 70 -20.29 -3.47 14.56
CA LEU A 70 -19.02 -4.16 14.81
C LEU A 70 -19.03 -4.94 16.14
N ALA A 71 -19.62 -4.35 17.17
CA ALA A 71 -19.77 -4.98 18.49
C ALA A 71 -20.74 -6.16 18.43
N ASP A 72 -21.89 -6.01 17.76
CA ASP A 72 -22.90 -7.06 17.61
C ASP A 72 -22.36 -8.31 16.90
N TYR A 73 -21.44 -8.11 15.97
CA TYR A 73 -20.82 -9.19 15.19
C TYR A 73 -19.50 -9.69 15.79
N GLY A 74 -18.97 -9.02 16.82
CA GLY A 74 -17.80 -9.42 17.60
C GLY A 74 -16.47 -9.32 16.84
N TYR A 75 -16.29 -8.32 15.98
CA TYR A 75 -15.07 -8.16 15.17
C TYR A 75 -14.41 -6.77 15.29
N THR A 76 -14.69 -6.06 16.36
CA THR A 76 -14.25 -4.68 16.58
C THR A 76 -12.72 -4.60 16.70
N MET A 77 -12.11 -5.52 17.44
CA MET A 77 -10.67 -5.49 17.76
C MET A 77 -9.79 -5.84 16.56
N THR A 78 -10.33 -6.61 15.61
CA THR A 78 -9.62 -7.04 14.40
C THR A 78 -9.95 -6.20 13.18
N TYR A 79 -10.90 -5.27 13.28
CA TYR A 79 -11.23 -4.34 12.20
C TYR A 79 -10.14 -3.28 12.00
N ARG A 80 -9.82 -2.99 10.74
CA ARG A 80 -8.76 -2.05 10.32
C ARG A 80 -9.28 -0.83 9.55
N GLY A 81 -10.59 -0.76 9.32
CA GLY A 81 -11.26 0.37 8.67
C GLY A 81 -11.91 0.03 7.34
N THR A 82 -12.70 0.98 6.83
CA THR A 82 -13.26 0.94 5.47
C THR A 82 -12.50 1.94 4.60
N PHE A 83 -12.16 1.51 3.40
CA PHE A 83 -11.37 2.27 2.45
C PHE A 83 -12.08 2.30 1.10
N ASN A 84 -11.78 3.30 0.29
CA ASN A 84 -12.30 3.45 -1.06
C ASN A 84 -11.30 3.03 -2.15
N PHE A 85 -10.08 2.66 -1.76
CA PHE A 85 -9.00 2.30 -2.67
C PHE A 85 -8.28 1.03 -2.21
N MET A 86 -8.08 0.11 -3.15
CA MET A 86 -7.52 -1.21 -2.90
C MET A 86 -6.14 -1.16 -2.21
N GLY A 87 -5.23 -0.33 -2.70
CA GLY A 87 -3.88 -0.22 -2.12
C GLY A 87 -3.86 0.27 -0.67
N ARG A 88 -4.90 0.98 -0.21
CA ARG A 88 -5.01 1.39 1.20
C ARG A 88 -5.46 0.24 2.10
N VAL A 89 -6.36 -0.60 1.60
CA VAL A 89 -6.77 -1.84 2.28
C VAL A 89 -5.56 -2.75 2.47
N GLU A 90 -4.78 -2.96 1.41
CA GLU A 90 -3.55 -3.76 1.46
C GLU A 90 -2.56 -3.23 2.51
N ASN A 91 -2.27 -1.92 2.46
CA ASN A 91 -1.35 -1.29 3.40
C ASN A 91 -1.85 -1.40 4.85
N ALA A 92 -3.14 -1.19 5.10
CA ALA A 92 -3.73 -1.27 6.44
C ALA A 92 -3.68 -2.69 7.01
N LEU A 93 -3.93 -3.70 6.18
CA LEU A 93 -3.87 -5.09 6.61
C LEU A 93 -2.42 -5.57 6.80
N PHE A 94 -1.50 -5.22 5.90
CA PHE A 94 -0.09 -5.60 6.03
C PHE A 94 0.62 -4.92 7.21
N ALA A 95 0.16 -3.75 7.65
CA ALA A 95 0.67 -3.11 8.87
C ALA A 95 0.41 -3.96 10.14
N SER A 96 -0.51 -4.92 10.08
CA SER A 96 -0.83 -5.85 11.16
C SER A 96 -0.91 -7.28 10.61
N GLY A 97 0.25 -7.79 10.16
CA GLY A 97 0.41 -9.01 9.38
C GLY A 97 -0.12 -10.32 9.97
N ASP A 98 -0.48 -10.32 11.26
CA ASP A 98 -0.85 -11.53 11.99
C ASP A 98 -2.37 -11.83 11.93
N MET A 99 -3.21 -10.79 12.05
CA MET A 99 -4.66 -10.92 12.07
C MET A 99 -5.35 -9.57 11.89
N GLY A 100 -6.37 -9.54 11.03
CA GLY A 100 -7.17 -8.36 10.79
C GLY A 100 -8.00 -8.42 9.52
N TRP A 101 -9.00 -7.56 9.47
CA TRP A 101 -9.86 -7.42 8.30
C TRP A 101 -10.22 -5.95 8.06
N ALA A 102 -10.53 -5.63 6.82
CA ALA A 102 -10.89 -4.28 6.37
C ALA A 102 -11.97 -4.39 5.29
N ALA A 103 -12.67 -3.30 5.02
CA ALA A 103 -13.59 -3.23 3.89
C ALA A 103 -13.09 -2.30 2.81
N LEU A 104 -13.24 -2.73 1.56
CA LEU A 104 -13.20 -1.87 0.39
C LEU A 104 -14.64 -1.50 0.03
N ARG A 105 -14.91 -0.20 -0.02
CA ARG A 105 -16.21 0.35 -0.39
C ARG A 105 -16.12 1.10 -1.71
N GLN A 106 -16.97 0.71 -2.65
CA GLN A 106 -17.17 1.42 -3.91
C GLN A 106 -18.64 1.77 -4.05
N ALA A 107 -18.97 3.06 -3.96
CA ALA A 107 -20.34 3.55 -3.90
C ALA A 107 -21.16 2.88 -2.76
N GLN A 108 -22.17 2.09 -3.09
CA GLN A 108 -22.99 1.34 -2.12
C GLN A 108 -22.55 -0.11 -1.94
N HIS A 109 -21.47 -0.52 -2.62
CA HIS A 109 -21.00 -1.88 -2.60
C HIS A 109 -19.83 -2.06 -1.63
N TRP A 110 -19.87 -3.19 -0.93
CA TRP A 110 -18.94 -3.57 0.11
C TRP A 110 -18.18 -4.82 -0.32
N GLN A 111 -16.87 -4.81 -0.09
CA GLN A 111 -16.04 -5.99 -0.23
C GLN A 111 -15.17 -6.13 1.02
N VAL A 112 -15.25 -7.27 1.68
CA VAL A 112 -14.48 -7.58 2.89
C VAL A 112 -13.17 -8.22 2.49
N TRP A 113 -12.09 -7.77 3.13
CA TRP A 113 -10.74 -8.27 2.95
C TRP A 113 -10.20 -8.74 4.29
N VAL A 114 -9.76 -9.99 4.33
CA VAL A 114 -9.22 -10.63 5.52
C VAL A 114 -7.78 -11.03 5.25
N ILE A 115 -6.86 -10.68 6.15
CA ILE A 115 -5.47 -11.12 6.02
C ILE A 115 -5.35 -12.61 6.36
N ARG A 116 -4.59 -13.35 5.55
CA ARG A 116 -4.24 -14.76 5.77
C ARG A 116 -2.75 -14.90 6.03
N PRO A 117 -2.31 -16.04 6.60
CA PRO A 117 -0.90 -16.41 6.65
C PRO A 117 -0.22 -16.26 5.28
N ALA A 118 1.07 -15.93 5.29
CA ALA A 118 1.85 -15.57 4.10
C ALA A 118 1.35 -14.31 3.36
N LEU A 119 0.61 -13.43 4.04
CA LEU A 119 0.27 -12.08 3.57
C LEU A 119 -0.52 -12.10 2.26
N SER A 120 -1.45 -13.06 2.18
CA SER A 120 -2.46 -13.09 1.13
C SER A 120 -3.81 -12.63 1.69
N PHE A 121 -4.73 -12.25 0.81
CA PHE A 121 -6.06 -11.80 1.22
C PHE A 121 -7.13 -12.82 0.87
N LEU A 122 -8.03 -13.09 1.82
CA LEU A 122 -9.34 -13.64 1.51
C LEU A 122 -10.29 -12.47 1.25
N LYS A 123 -10.80 -12.37 0.03
CA LYS A 123 -11.72 -11.31 -0.39
C LYS A 123 -13.13 -11.86 -0.56
N SER A 124 -14.13 -11.11 -0.12
CA SER A 124 -15.53 -11.43 -0.42
C SER A 124 -15.91 -11.05 -1.86
N PRO A 125 -17.04 -11.57 -2.37
CA PRO A 125 -17.77 -10.91 -3.46
C PRO A 125 -18.19 -9.49 -3.06
N TRP A 126 -18.56 -8.67 -4.04
CA TRP A 126 -19.21 -7.39 -3.78
C TRP A 126 -20.62 -7.60 -3.22
N MET A 127 -20.94 -6.89 -2.14
CA MET A 127 -22.20 -6.98 -1.39
C MET A 127 -22.89 -5.63 -1.33
N ASN A 128 -24.20 -5.61 -1.16
CA ASN A 128 -25.00 -4.39 -1.23
C ASN A 128 -25.31 -3.77 0.15
N SER A 129 -24.84 -4.40 1.24
CA SER A 129 -25.08 -3.92 2.61
C SER A 129 -23.92 -4.25 3.54
N SER A 130 -23.76 -3.44 4.60
CA SER A 130 -22.82 -3.69 5.70
C SER A 130 -23.14 -5.00 6.43
N GLN A 131 -24.42 -5.29 6.64
CA GLN A 131 -24.86 -6.52 7.31
C GLN A 131 -24.49 -7.78 6.54
N ASP A 132 -24.61 -7.78 5.20
CA ASP A 132 -24.19 -8.90 4.38
C ASP A 132 -22.68 -9.09 4.44
N ALA A 133 -21.93 -7.99 4.47
CA ALA A 133 -20.48 -7.99 4.62
C ALA A 133 -20.05 -8.63 5.95
N LEU A 134 -20.68 -8.25 7.07
CA LEU A 134 -20.38 -8.83 8.38
C LEU A 134 -20.82 -10.30 8.49
N LYS A 135 -21.97 -10.67 7.90
CA LYS A 135 -22.41 -12.08 7.83
C LYS A 135 -21.47 -12.93 7.00
N TRP A 136 -20.91 -12.39 5.92
CA TRP A 136 -19.91 -13.08 5.12
C TRP A 136 -18.62 -13.29 5.93
N LEU A 137 -18.16 -12.25 6.65
CA LEU A 137 -17.00 -12.34 7.54
C LEU A 137 -17.17 -13.48 8.56
N GLN A 138 -18.31 -13.55 9.25
CA GLN A 138 -18.62 -14.62 10.21
C GLN A 138 -18.52 -16.04 9.62
N ARG A 139 -18.95 -16.23 8.36
CA ARG A 139 -19.03 -17.55 7.73
C ARG A 139 -17.72 -18.02 7.13
N HIS A 140 -16.84 -17.10 6.76
CA HIS A 140 -15.69 -17.40 5.90
C HIS A 140 -14.34 -17.02 6.50
N ALA A 141 -14.32 -16.24 7.59
CA ALA A 141 -13.08 -15.72 8.17
C ALA A 141 -12.70 -16.31 9.53
N SER A 142 -13.48 -17.26 10.09
CA SER A 142 -13.23 -17.88 11.41
C SER A 142 -11.84 -18.50 11.53
N ASP A 143 -11.30 -19.02 10.42
CA ASP A 143 -9.97 -19.67 10.40
C ASP A 143 -8.81 -18.67 10.39
N TYR A 144 -9.10 -17.38 10.16
CA TYR A 144 -8.08 -16.34 9.92
C TYR A 144 -8.22 -15.11 10.83
N VAL A 145 -9.40 -14.86 11.37
CA VAL A 145 -9.71 -13.70 12.21
C VAL A 145 -10.44 -14.18 13.44
N LYS A 146 -9.89 -13.85 14.62
CA LYS A 146 -10.54 -14.10 15.89
C LYS A 146 -11.59 -13.05 16.19
N THR A 147 -12.64 -13.50 16.85
CA THR A 147 -13.66 -12.64 17.43
C THR A 147 -13.13 -11.90 18.66
N ASP A 148 -13.82 -10.83 19.04
CA ASP A 148 -13.54 -10.05 20.25
C ASP A 148 -13.59 -10.94 21.50
N ASP A 149 -14.58 -11.84 21.60
CA ASP A 149 -14.68 -12.82 22.68
C ASP A 149 -13.45 -13.73 22.74
N GLU A 150 -13.01 -14.29 21.61
CA GLU A 150 -11.83 -15.15 21.57
C GLU A 150 -10.55 -14.41 21.95
N LEU A 151 -10.45 -13.12 21.62
CA LEU A 151 -9.34 -12.26 22.00
C LEU A 151 -9.36 -11.93 23.50
N ASP A 152 -10.54 -11.68 24.08
CA ASP A 152 -10.70 -11.45 25.51
C ASP A 152 -10.31 -12.68 26.35
N HIS A 153 -10.50 -13.89 25.83
CA HIS A 153 -10.05 -15.12 26.49
C HIS A 153 -8.55 -15.41 26.32
N LEU A 154 -7.87 -14.72 25.39
CA LEU A 154 -6.43 -14.84 25.14
C LEU A 154 -5.60 -13.79 25.91
N ILE A 155 -6.24 -12.70 26.31
CA ILE A 155 -5.63 -11.63 27.11
C ILE A 155 -5.99 -11.91 28.58
N PRO A 156 -5.03 -12.22 29.48
CA PRO A 156 -5.34 -12.27 30.90
C PRO A 156 -5.71 -10.87 31.38
N VAL A 157 -7.01 -10.60 31.49
CA VAL A 157 -7.54 -9.39 32.10
C VAL A 157 -7.13 -9.41 33.57
N LEU A 158 -6.29 -8.47 33.99
CA LEU A 158 -6.13 -8.11 35.40
C LEU A 158 -7.48 -7.54 35.87
N GLU A 159 -8.31 -8.37 36.48
CA GLU A 159 -9.58 -7.92 37.04
C GLU A 159 -9.32 -6.83 38.11
N PRO A 160 -10.12 -5.75 38.14
CA PRO A 160 -10.07 -4.79 39.22
C PRO A 160 -10.71 -5.43 40.45
N MET A 161 -9.94 -5.58 41.55
CA MET A 161 -10.46 -6.05 42.83
C MET A 161 -11.66 -5.19 43.26
N GLN A 162 -12.87 -5.72 43.12
CA GLN A 162 -14.06 -5.16 43.73
C GLN A 162 -13.96 -5.32 45.25
N GLN A 163 -14.14 -4.21 45.96
CA GLN A 163 -14.39 -4.21 47.39
C GLN A 163 -15.67 -5.00 47.67
N ASN A 164 -15.54 -6.11 48.40
CA ASN A 164 -16.61 -6.60 49.27
C ASN A 164 -16.02 -7.01 50.61
N SER A 165 -16.65 -6.48 51.64
CA SER A 165 -16.25 -6.50 53.04
C SER A 165 -16.49 -7.86 53.71
N ALA A 166 -15.60 -8.15 54.68
CA ALA A 166 -15.79 -8.92 55.91
C ALA A 166 -16.22 -10.41 55.82
N ASP A 167 -15.30 -11.31 56.15
CA ASP A 167 -15.22 -11.95 57.49
C ASP A 167 -14.07 -12.97 57.58
N GLY A 168 -13.43 -13.08 58.76
CA GLY A 168 -12.70 -14.30 59.17
C GLY A 168 -11.17 -14.25 59.35
N LEU A 169 -10.71 -13.52 60.37
CA LEU A 169 -9.58 -13.81 61.29
C LEU A 169 -8.37 -14.70 60.89
N SER A 170 -7.19 -14.07 61.05
CA SER A 170 -5.97 -14.54 61.75
C SER A 170 -4.70 -14.83 60.92
N GLY A 171 -3.57 -14.25 61.36
CA GLY A 171 -2.22 -14.78 61.14
C GLY A 171 -1.29 -13.94 60.26
N GLN A 172 -0.50 -13.05 60.87
CA GLN A 172 0.61 -12.30 60.25
C GLN A 172 1.76 -13.22 59.80
N ALA A 173 2.29 -13.03 58.58
CA ALA A 173 3.71 -12.74 58.33
C ALA A 173 4.05 -12.66 56.82
N ALA A 174 4.62 -11.51 56.43
CA ALA A 174 5.56 -11.30 55.33
C ALA A 174 5.16 -11.71 53.89
N HIS A 175 4.50 -10.79 53.18
CA HIS A 175 4.76 -10.62 51.75
C HIS A 175 4.95 -9.11 51.50
N LYS A 176 6.20 -8.66 51.38
CA LYS A 176 6.49 -7.31 50.88
C LYS A 176 6.02 -7.28 49.44
N ASP A 177 4.98 -6.49 49.20
CA ASP A 177 4.29 -6.33 47.94
C ASP A 177 5.26 -5.83 46.86
N ALA A 178 5.47 -6.64 45.83
CA ALA A 178 6.40 -6.36 44.72
C ALA A 178 6.04 -5.05 43.98
N LEU A 179 4.78 -4.62 44.07
CA LEU A 179 4.30 -3.33 43.57
C LEU A 179 4.85 -2.14 44.35
N SER A 180 5.08 -2.29 45.65
CA SER A 180 5.71 -1.24 46.46
C SER A 180 7.18 -1.10 46.11
N ILE A 181 7.87 -2.22 45.86
CA ILE A 181 9.27 -2.23 45.43
C ILE A 181 9.40 -1.57 44.04
N MET A 182 8.54 -1.91 43.08
CA MET A 182 8.57 -1.27 41.75
C MET A 182 8.25 0.23 41.80
N ARG A 183 7.31 0.67 42.65
CA ARG A 183 7.02 2.10 42.81
C ARG A 183 8.21 2.87 43.40
N GLU A 184 8.90 2.26 44.35
CA GLU A 184 10.08 2.84 44.98
C GLU A 184 11.28 2.90 44.00
N GLU A 185 11.44 1.86 43.16
CA GLU A 185 12.43 1.84 42.07
C GLU A 185 12.11 2.86 40.97
N THR A 186 10.84 3.02 40.60
CA THR A 186 10.41 4.01 39.59
C THR A 186 10.59 5.44 40.10
N ALA A 187 10.31 5.69 41.38
CA ALA A 187 10.56 6.98 42.01
C ALA A 187 12.06 7.30 42.10
N ASN A 188 12.89 6.32 42.45
CA ASN A 188 14.34 6.49 42.48
C ASN A 188 14.94 6.73 41.09
N PHE A 189 14.40 6.08 40.05
CA PHE A 189 14.80 6.33 38.67
C PHE A 189 14.43 7.73 38.20
N GLN A 190 13.24 8.22 38.57
CA GLN A 190 12.80 9.57 38.24
C GLN A 190 13.68 10.64 38.91
N ILE A 191 14.07 10.44 40.17
CA ILE A 191 14.97 11.33 40.90
C ILE A 191 16.38 11.33 40.29
N GLN A 192 16.89 10.17 39.86
CA GLN A 192 18.17 10.08 39.14
C GLN A 192 18.12 10.78 37.78
N LEU A 193 16.99 10.68 37.06
CA LEU A 193 16.80 11.35 35.77
C LEU A 193 16.76 12.87 35.93
N GLU A 194 16.07 13.40 36.95
CA GLU A 194 16.05 14.83 37.25
C GLU A 194 17.44 15.35 37.65
N ALA A 195 18.19 14.60 38.47
CA ALA A 195 19.56 14.96 38.83
C ALA A 195 20.49 15.04 37.59
N LEU A 196 20.34 14.11 36.64
CA LEU A 196 21.12 14.08 35.40
C LEU A 196 20.77 15.24 34.45
N ILE A 197 19.49 15.64 34.41
CA ILE A 197 19.01 16.80 33.65
C ILE A 197 19.56 18.10 34.26
N GLN A 198 19.62 18.20 35.59
CA GLN A 198 20.19 19.36 36.28
C GLN A 198 21.71 19.49 36.06
N GLU A 199 22.43 18.36 35.97
CA GLU A 199 23.89 18.33 35.72
C GLU A 199 24.25 18.72 34.27
N LYS A 200 23.40 18.36 33.30
CA LYS A 200 23.64 18.59 31.86
C LYS A 200 23.24 19.98 31.35
N ILE A 201 22.53 20.79 32.14
CA ILE A 201 22.14 22.17 31.78
C ILE A 201 22.95 23.15 32.63
N GLN A 202 24.24 23.31 32.31
CA GLN A 202 25.02 24.47 32.74
C GLN A 202 25.01 25.56 31.66
N PRO A 203 24.71 26.83 31.99
CA PRO A 203 24.91 27.94 31.07
C PRO A 203 26.40 28.26 30.95
N VAL A 204 26.93 28.19 29.72
CA VAL A 204 28.30 28.62 29.40
C VAL A 204 28.40 30.13 29.60
N ALA A 205 29.11 30.56 30.65
CA ALA A 205 29.54 31.93 30.82
C ALA A 205 30.62 32.25 29.77
N SER A 206 30.27 33.08 28.79
CA SER A 206 31.22 33.62 27.81
C SER A 206 31.78 34.95 28.32
N THR A 207 33.06 34.96 28.68
CA THR A 207 33.86 36.16 28.93
C THR A 207 33.99 36.99 27.65
N ALA A 208 33.58 38.25 27.70
CA ALA A 208 33.82 39.25 26.67
C ALA A 208 35.08 40.07 26.97
N THR A 209 35.94 40.25 25.97
CA THR A 209 36.85 41.41 25.87
C THR A 209 36.58 42.16 24.57
N ALA A 210 36.50 43.48 24.71
CA ALA A 210 36.00 44.49 23.79
C ALA A 210 36.73 44.58 22.43
N THR A 211 36.07 45.09 21.39
CA THR A 211 36.35 46.46 20.89
C THR A 211 35.25 46.99 19.93
N ARG A 212 34.65 48.13 20.32
CA ARG A 212 34.20 49.33 19.57
C ARG A 212 34.21 49.22 18.01
N ALA A 213 33.18 49.58 17.25
CA ALA A 213 32.52 50.90 17.21
C ALA A 213 31.19 50.94 16.40
N LYS A 214 30.23 51.78 16.87
CA LYS A 214 29.29 52.73 16.20
C LYS A 214 28.76 52.39 14.78
N SER A 215 27.52 52.64 14.37
CA SER A 215 26.36 53.41 14.88
C SER A 215 25.19 53.26 13.88
N GLY A 216 23.93 53.30 14.33
CA GLY A 216 22.79 53.50 13.42
C GLY A 216 21.40 53.16 13.97
N PHE A 217 20.87 54.05 14.82
CA PHE A 217 19.46 54.36 15.11
C PHE A 217 18.36 53.28 15.25
N LYS A 218 17.71 53.32 16.43
CA LYS A 218 16.45 52.68 16.80
C LYS A 218 15.25 53.55 16.37
N GLN A 219 14.09 52.92 16.13
CA GLN A 219 12.85 53.34 16.81
C GLN A 219 11.83 52.17 16.97
N ASN A 220 11.59 51.88 18.26
CA ASN A 220 10.49 51.24 18.99
C ASN A 220 9.26 50.66 18.26
N VAL A 221 8.84 49.44 18.67
CA VAL A 221 7.59 49.17 19.44
C VAL A 221 7.77 47.89 20.30
N ARG A 222 7.40 47.93 21.59
CA ARG A 222 7.01 46.79 22.44
C ARG A 222 5.47 46.90 22.60
N PRO A 223 4.64 45.84 22.85
CA PRO A 223 4.88 44.95 24.00
C PRO A 223 4.22 43.52 24.02
N VAL A 224 4.54 42.80 25.11
CA VAL A 224 3.85 41.69 25.81
C VAL A 224 3.73 40.29 25.18
N ALA A 225 3.91 39.32 26.09
CA ALA A 225 4.10 37.90 25.94
C ALA A 225 2.82 37.05 25.69
N ASN A 226 3.11 35.83 25.21
CA ASN A 226 2.60 34.54 25.67
C ASN A 226 1.58 33.74 24.84
N LEU A 227 2.07 32.54 24.49
CA LEU A 227 1.44 31.22 24.51
C LEU A 227 0.51 30.81 23.36
N ASN A 228 1.04 29.82 22.62
CA ASN A 228 0.35 28.66 22.06
C ASN A 228 -0.66 28.89 20.92
N LYS A 229 -0.22 28.57 19.70
CA LYS A 229 -0.75 27.43 18.92
C LYS A 229 0.16 27.21 17.72
N ALA A 230 0.62 25.97 17.58
CA ALA A 230 1.50 25.53 16.53
C ALA A 230 0.97 25.97 15.16
N LYS A 231 1.81 26.70 14.40
CA LYS A 231 1.64 26.75 12.94
C LYS A 231 1.79 25.31 12.45
N PRO A 232 0.84 24.76 11.66
CA PRO A 232 1.09 23.52 10.96
C PRO A 232 2.36 23.71 10.13
N ILE A 233 3.37 22.89 10.39
CA ILE A 233 4.61 22.84 9.64
C ILE A 233 4.21 22.53 8.19
N ALA A 234 4.58 23.42 7.26
CA ALA A 234 4.29 23.26 5.85
C ALA A 234 4.69 21.86 5.37
N LEU A 235 3.70 21.10 4.85
CA LEU A 235 3.97 19.90 4.09
C LEU A 235 4.84 20.30 2.90
N LYS A 236 6.02 19.70 2.78
CA LYS A 236 6.98 20.03 1.72
C LYS A 236 6.52 19.36 0.43
N ASP A 237 5.73 20.05 -0.36
CA ASP A 237 5.43 19.66 -1.73
C ASP A 237 6.74 19.66 -2.54
N PHE A 238 7.10 18.51 -3.09
CA PHE A 238 8.24 18.31 -3.97
C PHE A 238 7.75 18.17 -5.40
N ASN A 239 8.46 18.82 -6.34
CA ASN A 239 8.14 18.75 -7.75
C ASN A 239 9.10 17.77 -8.45
N LEU A 240 8.59 16.62 -8.87
CA LEU A 240 9.29 15.59 -9.63
C LEU A 240 8.95 15.77 -11.12
N ASP A 241 9.65 16.68 -11.80
CA ASP A 241 9.46 17.01 -13.22
C ASP A 241 7.99 17.31 -13.61
N GLY A 242 7.36 18.22 -12.90
CA GLY A 242 5.95 18.59 -13.06
C GLY A 242 4.97 17.74 -12.25
N LEU A 243 5.43 16.67 -11.59
CA LEU A 243 4.61 15.87 -10.68
C LEU A 243 4.73 16.39 -9.25
N LEU A 244 3.63 16.92 -8.71
CA LEU A 244 3.56 17.30 -7.30
C LEU A 244 3.45 16.06 -6.42
N CYS A 245 4.37 15.94 -5.46
CA CYS A 245 4.46 14.77 -4.61
C CYS A 245 5.02 15.12 -3.23
N ARG A 246 4.82 14.20 -2.29
CA ARG A 246 5.41 14.23 -0.97
C ARG A 246 6.53 13.22 -0.90
N LEU A 247 7.65 13.61 -0.29
CA LEU A 247 8.75 12.71 -0.01
C LEU A 247 8.68 12.20 1.42
N GLU A 248 8.70 10.89 1.60
CA GLU A 248 8.85 10.22 2.88
C GLU A 248 10.17 9.46 2.90
N ARG A 249 11.03 9.69 3.91
CA ARG A 249 12.33 9.05 3.95
C ARG A 249 12.20 7.55 4.24
N VAL A 250 12.80 6.71 3.41
CA VAL A 250 12.86 5.26 3.62
C VAL A 250 14.06 4.98 4.52
N ASP A 251 13.84 4.24 5.62
CA ASP A 251 14.85 3.83 6.61
C ASP A 251 16.20 4.57 6.54
N ALA A 252 16.26 5.68 7.28
CA ALA A 252 17.40 6.60 7.28
C ALA A 252 18.74 5.96 7.69
N ARG A 253 18.73 4.76 8.30
CA ARG A 253 19.94 4.06 8.73
C ARG A 253 20.61 3.31 7.57
N THR A 254 19.80 2.74 6.69
CA THR A 254 20.28 1.88 5.60
C THR A 254 20.54 2.70 4.34
N PHE A 255 19.61 3.61 3.99
CA PHE A 255 19.74 4.47 2.82
C PHE A 255 19.39 5.91 3.17
N PRO A 256 20.35 6.72 3.64
CA PRO A 256 20.06 8.05 4.18
C PRO A 256 19.46 9.00 3.13
N SER A 257 19.68 8.79 1.85
CA SER A 257 19.20 9.66 0.77
C SER A 257 18.02 9.08 -0.01
N LEU A 258 17.44 7.96 0.44
CA LEU A 258 16.33 7.31 -0.23
C LEU A 258 14.99 7.81 0.31
N TYR A 259 14.09 8.16 -0.59
CA TYR A 259 12.75 8.64 -0.28
C TYR A 259 11.71 7.88 -1.09
N ARG A 260 10.60 7.52 -0.44
CA ARG A 260 9.37 7.13 -1.10
C ARG A 260 8.69 8.39 -1.61
N VAL A 261 8.16 8.31 -2.82
CA VAL A 261 7.44 9.39 -3.46
C VAL A 261 5.95 9.09 -3.42
N ASP A 262 5.22 9.87 -2.64
CA ASP A 262 3.75 9.80 -2.58
C ASP A 262 3.19 10.89 -3.50
N LEU A 263 2.66 10.52 -4.67
CA LEU A 263 2.10 11.45 -5.65
C LEU A 263 0.79 12.06 -5.13
N HIS A 264 0.61 13.39 -5.25
CA HIS A 264 -0.56 14.08 -4.67
C HIS A 264 -1.87 13.84 -5.42
N ASN A 265 -1.81 13.53 -6.71
CA ASN A 265 -2.99 13.29 -7.54
C ASN A 265 -3.24 11.80 -7.69
N ASP A 266 -4.52 11.39 -7.66
CA ASP A 266 -4.97 10.08 -8.10
C ASP A 266 -4.69 9.94 -9.60
N ILE A 267 -3.44 9.63 -9.93
CA ILE A 267 -3.07 9.29 -11.29
C ILE A 267 -3.76 7.97 -11.60
N TYR A 268 -4.63 7.96 -12.61
CA TYR A 268 -5.24 6.72 -13.11
C TYR A 268 -4.13 5.79 -13.60
N GLN A 269 -3.76 4.85 -12.75
CA GLN A 269 -2.85 3.74 -13.04
C GLN A 269 -3.67 2.45 -12.90
N ASN A 270 -3.64 1.60 -13.92
CA ASN A 270 -4.21 0.26 -13.84
C ASN A 270 -3.23 -0.77 -13.23
N ILE A 271 -2.05 -0.30 -12.81
CA ILE A 271 -0.95 -1.08 -12.24
C ILE A 271 -0.42 -0.37 -10.99
N LYS A 272 -0.05 -1.15 -9.98
CA LYS A 272 0.59 -0.62 -8.77
C LYS A 272 2.05 -0.33 -9.04
N ILE A 273 2.49 0.88 -8.70
CA ILE A 273 3.88 1.32 -8.82
C ILE A 273 4.30 2.00 -7.51
N ASP A 274 5.33 1.47 -6.87
CA ASP A 274 5.99 2.07 -5.72
C ASP A 274 7.14 2.95 -6.22
N TRP A 275 7.10 4.25 -5.90
CA TRP A 275 8.07 5.22 -6.40
C TRP A 275 9.14 5.52 -5.37
N LEU A 276 10.39 5.39 -5.77
CA LEU A 276 11.58 5.69 -4.99
C LEU A 276 12.40 6.78 -5.68
N TYR A 277 12.85 7.74 -4.90
CA TYR A 277 13.71 8.83 -5.32
C TYR A 277 14.96 8.86 -4.44
N LEU A 278 16.12 8.71 -5.08
CA LEU A 278 17.41 8.93 -4.47
C LEU A 278 17.78 10.40 -4.61
N LYS A 279 17.75 11.12 -3.49
CA LYS A 279 18.09 12.54 -3.44
C LYS A 279 19.61 12.72 -3.51
N ALA A 280 20.09 13.61 -4.38
CA ALA A 280 21.51 13.95 -4.42
C ALA A 280 21.96 14.68 -3.13
N GLU A 281 23.22 14.52 -2.73
CA GLU A 281 23.77 15.13 -1.51
C GLU A 281 23.77 16.66 -1.53
N ASN A 282 23.84 17.25 -2.72
CA ASN A 282 23.81 18.69 -2.94
C ASN A 282 22.40 19.26 -3.11
N ASP A 283 21.36 18.46 -2.86
CA ASP A 283 19.95 18.79 -3.09
C ASP A 283 19.59 19.17 -4.54
N ALA A 284 20.48 18.92 -5.50
CA ALA A 284 20.21 19.16 -6.92
C ALA A 284 19.30 18.05 -7.48
N GLN A 285 18.28 18.46 -8.22
CA GLN A 285 17.47 17.52 -8.99
C GLN A 285 18.27 16.98 -10.19
N PRO A 286 18.01 15.74 -10.63
CA PRO A 286 18.62 15.23 -11.85
C PRO A 286 18.18 16.05 -13.06
N ILE A 287 19.02 16.06 -14.10
CA ILE A 287 18.62 16.56 -15.42
C ILE A 287 17.62 15.55 -15.98
N TRP A 288 16.33 15.90 -16.00
CA TRP A 288 15.24 14.97 -16.29
C TRP A 288 15.33 14.36 -17.69
N GLU A 289 15.85 15.10 -18.67
CA GLU A 289 16.02 14.65 -20.05
C GLU A 289 17.04 13.50 -20.18
N SER A 290 18.00 13.41 -19.25
CA SER A 290 19.04 12.38 -19.23
C SER A 290 18.95 11.47 -17.99
N ALA A 291 17.90 11.63 -17.18
CA ALA A 291 17.68 10.82 -15.99
C ALA A 291 17.37 9.38 -16.39
N GLN A 292 18.03 8.44 -15.71
CA GLN A 292 17.75 7.02 -15.84
C GLN A 292 16.74 6.58 -14.78
N VAL A 293 15.97 5.56 -15.14
CA VAL A 293 14.96 4.94 -14.29
C VAL A 293 15.22 3.45 -14.25
N PHE A 294 15.19 2.89 -13.04
CA PHE A 294 15.27 1.45 -12.81
C PHE A 294 13.90 0.96 -12.36
N ILE A 295 13.41 -0.09 -13.00
CA ILE A 295 12.09 -0.67 -12.77
C ILE A 295 12.29 -2.11 -12.33
N ALA A 296 11.89 -2.41 -11.10
CA ALA A 296 11.98 -3.74 -10.51
C ALA A 296 10.61 -4.43 -10.51
N GLU A 297 10.56 -5.66 -11.02
CA GLU A 297 9.39 -6.54 -10.89
C GLU A 297 9.35 -7.18 -9.51
N GLN A 298 8.28 -6.94 -8.75
CA GLN A 298 8.09 -7.49 -7.41
C GLN A 298 7.13 -8.67 -7.42
N LEU A 299 7.53 -9.76 -6.77
CA LEU A 299 6.71 -10.95 -6.58
C LEU A 299 6.40 -11.16 -5.11
N TYR A 300 5.19 -11.63 -4.81
CA TYR A 300 4.87 -12.20 -3.49
C TYR A 300 5.69 -13.47 -3.24
N ALA A 301 5.78 -13.89 -1.97
CA ALA A 301 6.53 -15.09 -1.57
C ALA A 301 6.16 -16.37 -2.36
N GLN A 302 4.91 -16.47 -2.82
CA GLN A 302 4.42 -17.59 -3.63
C GLN A 302 4.84 -17.55 -5.10
N GLY A 303 5.46 -16.46 -5.58
CA GLY A 303 5.81 -16.25 -6.98
C GLY A 303 4.72 -15.57 -7.82
N GLN A 304 3.70 -15.02 -7.18
CA GLN A 304 2.68 -14.24 -7.86
C GLN A 304 3.17 -12.80 -8.10
N PHE A 305 2.91 -12.23 -9.28
CA PHE A 305 3.22 -10.82 -9.55
C PHE A 305 2.49 -9.90 -8.57
N SER A 306 3.22 -8.96 -7.99
CA SER A 306 2.69 -8.00 -7.02
C SER A 306 2.55 -6.60 -7.61
N HIS A 307 3.67 -5.98 -8.01
CA HIS A 307 3.72 -4.61 -8.49
C HIS A 307 5.10 -4.27 -9.08
N TYR A 308 5.27 -3.05 -9.58
CA TYR A 308 6.58 -2.52 -9.93
C TYR A 308 7.12 -1.60 -8.84
N VAL A 309 8.43 -1.64 -8.58
CA VAL A 309 9.14 -0.61 -7.80
C VAL A 309 10.04 0.17 -8.73
N VAL A 310 9.93 1.49 -8.71
CA VAL A 310 10.63 2.38 -9.63
C VAL A 310 11.62 3.24 -8.86
N LEU A 311 12.88 3.22 -9.25
CA LEU A 311 13.94 4.04 -8.65
C LEU A 311 14.45 5.08 -9.64
N VAL A 312 14.49 6.34 -9.18
CA VAL A 312 14.99 7.50 -9.93
C VAL A 312 16.06 8.22 -9.11
N GLY A 313 17.05 8.84 -9.77
CA GLY A 313 18.07 9.68 -9.12
C GLY A 313 19.45 9.04 -9.01
N THR A 314 19.68 7.91 -9.68
CA THR A 314 21.02 7.29 -9.82
C THR A 314 21.25 6.86 -11.27
N HIS A 315 22.51 6.84 -11.69
CA HIS A 315 22.98 6.23 -12.95
C HIS A 315 23.84 4.99 -12.69
N ASN A 316 24.10 4.66 -11.42
CA ASN A 316 24.88 3.49 -11.03
C ASN A 316 23.97 2.27 -10.90
N ILE A 317 24.16 1.30 -11.79
CA ILE A 317 23.39 0.06 -11.90
C ILE A 317 23.55 -0.81 -10.64
N GLU A 318 24.77 -0.98 -10.14
CA GLU A 318 25.06 -1.81 -8.96
C GLU A 318 24.40 -1.23 -7.71
N TYR A 319 24.46 0.09 -7.56
CA TYR A 319 23.83 0.78 -6.45
C TYR A 319 22.30 0.72 -6.54
N ALA A 320 21.74 0.93 -7.73
CA ALA A 320 20.29 0.79 -7.96
C ALA A 320 19.81 -0.63 -7.63
N THR A 321 20.56 -1.65 -8.06
CA THR A 321 20.26 -3.06 -7.81
C THR A 321 20.26 -3.35 -6.31
N THR A 322 21.26 -2.86 -5.58
CA THR A 322 21.37 -3.03 -4.12
C THR A 322 20.17 -2.42 -3.39
N ILE A 323 19.79 -1.19 -3.75
CA ILE A 323 18.61 -0.52 -3.17
C ILE A 323 17.33 -1.30 -3.44
N LEU A 324 17.11 -1.67 -4.71
CA LEU A 324 15.88 -2.33 -5.14
C LEU A 324 15.72 -3.73 -4.56
N GLN A 325 16.82 -4.45 -4.30
CA GLN A 325 16.78 -5.72 -3.57
C GLN A 325 16.48 -5.51 -2.08
N ALA A 326 17.16 -4.57 -1.42
CA ALA A 326 16.98 -4.31 0.00
C ALA A 326 15.60 -3.74 0.35
N TYR A 327 14.96 -3.00 -0.57
CA TYR A 327 13.60 -2.49 -0.38
C TYR A 327 12.56 -3.61 -0.24
N THR A 328 12.84 -4.81 -0.76
CA THR A 328 11.88 -5.92 -0.79
C THR A 328 11.68 -6.61 0.56
N ASP A 329 12.73 -6.69 1.37
CA ASP A 329 12.70 -7.33 2.69
C ASP A 329 11.69 -6.66 3.65
N GLN A 330 11.40 -5.37 3.43
CA GLN A 330 10.47 -4.59 4.26
C GLN A 330 9.00 -4.76 3.87
N ARG A 331 8.71 -5.34 2.69
CA ARG A 331 7.38 -5.39 2.08
C ARG A 331 6.89 -6.80 1.79
N HIS A 332 7.66 -7.81 2.19
CA HIS A 332 7.36 -9.23 1.95
C HIS A 332 7.18 -9.59 0.47
N THR A 333 7.78 -8.78 -0.39
CA THR A 333 7.94 -9.10 -1.81
C THR A 333 9.37 -9.48 -2.08
N THR A 334 9.65 -9.91 -3.29
CA THR A 334 10.98 -10.25 -3.76
C THR A 334 11.19 -9.71 -5.16
N THR A 335 12.36 -9.13 -5.42
CA THR A 335 12.70 -8.66 -6.77
C THR A 335 12.97 -9.86 -7.67
N SER A 336 12.29 -9.89 -8.80
CA SER A 336 12.43 -10.89 -9.87
C SER A 336 13.46 -10.44 -10.91
N SER A 337 13.25 -9.25 -11.45
CA SER A 337 14.05 -8.63 -12.51
C SER A 337 14.16 -7.13 -12.26
N ILE A 338 15.18 -6.51 -12.84
CA ILE A 338 15.36 -5.05 -12.86
C ILE A 338 15.69 -4.64 -14.29
N HIS A 339 14.91 -3.72 -14.82
CA HIS A 339 15.09 -3.12 -16.14
C HIS A 339 15.45 -1.65 -16.03
N GLN A 340 16.28 -1.19 -16.95
CA GLN A 340 16.70 0.20 -17.05
C GLN A 340 16.05 0.85 -18.27
N THR A 341 15.50 2.05 -18.08
CA THR A 341 14.95 2.89 -19.15
C THR A 341 15.25 4.36 -18.88
N SER A 342 14.84 5.26 -19.78
CA SER A 342 14.94 6.71 -19.56
C SER A 342 13.71 7.26 -18.83
N TRP A 343 13.91 8.35 -18.09
CA TRP A 343 12.82 9.07 -17.43
C TRP A 343 11.75 9.53 -18.43
N THR A 344 12.18 10.08 -19.57
CA THR A 344 11.27 10.53 -20.64
C THR A 344 10.37 9.40 -21.13
N ASN A 345 10.92 8.21 -21.34
CA ASN A 345 10.14 7.04 -21.80
C ASN A 345 9.18 6.57 -20.70
N PHE A 346 9.69 6.40 -19.48
CA PHE A 346 8.89 5.95 -18.35
C PHE A 346 7.71 6.89 -18.04
N LYS A 347 7.95 8.21 -18.02
CA LYS A 347 6.93 9.23 -17.75
C LYS A 347 5.78 9.21 -18.77
N GLN A 348 6.03 8.77 -20.00
CA GLN A 348 4.99 8.64 -21.03
C GLN A 348 4.11 7.38 -20.85
N HIS A 349 4.63 6.35 -20.18
CA HIS A 349 4.04 5.01 -20.23
C HIS A 349 3.62 4.41 -18.88
N TYR A 350 4.00 5.01 -17.75
CA TYR A 350 3.70 4.46 -16.41
C TYR A 350 2.22 4.37 -16.04
N HIS A 351 1.35 5.09 -16.76
CA HIS A 351 -0.09 5.13 -16.49
C HIS A 351 -0.84 3.84 -16.87
N GLN A 352 -0.31 3.08 -17.84
CA GLN A 352 -0.96 1.89 -18.37
C GLN A 352 0.02 0.72 -18.31
N HIS A 353 -0.39 -0.38 -17.70
CA HIS A 353 0.42 -1.59 -17.52
C HIS A 353 0.97 -2.08 -18.86
N GLU A 354 0.15 -2.02 -19.90
CA GLU A 354 0.48 -2.49 -21.23
C GLU A 354 1.65 -1.72 -21.85
N THR A 355 1.58 -0.39 -21.78
CA THR A 355 2.62 0.47 -22.35
C THR A 355 3.85 0.50 -21.48
N LEU A 356 3.69 0.48 -20.15
CA LEU A 356 4.80 0.37 -19.21
C LEU A 356 5.58 -0.92 -19.48
N PHE A 357 4.88 -2.04 -19.61
CA PHE A 357 5.49 -3.32 -19.90
C PHE A 357 6.21 -3.31 -21.26
N ASN A 358 5.53 -2.95 -22.35
CA ASN A 358 6.16 -2.97 -23.67
C ASN A 358 7.35 -2.02 -23.77
N GLU A 359 7.18 -0.76 -23.37
CA GLU A 359 8.16 0.28 -23.65
C GLU A 359 9.25 0.38 -22.60
N CYS A 360 8.97 0.04 -21.34
CA CYS A 360 9.93 0.20 -20.25
C CYS A 360 10.51 -1.12 -19.73
N VAL A 361 9.76 -2.22 -19.83
CA VAL A 361 10.18 -3.54 -19.36
C VAL A 361 10.76 -4.36 -20.51
N MET A 362 9.99 -4.58 -21.58
CA MET A 362 10.42 -5.40 -22.73
C MET A 362 11.44 -4.70 -23.64
N ASN A 363 11.21 -3.43 -23.97
CA ASN A 363 12.15 -2.62 -24.75
C ASN A 363 13.26 -1.99 -23.88
N GLY A 364 13.17 -2.14 -22.55
CA GLY A 364 14.18 -1.69 -21.61
C GLY A 364 15.42 -2.58 -21.59
N THR A 365 16.50 -2.09 -20.99
CA THR A 365 17.73 -2.87 -20.80
C THR A 365 17.61 -3.71 -19.55
N LEU A 366 17.65 -5.04 -19.67
CA LEU A 366 17.76 -5.94 -18.51
C LEU A 366 19.12 -5.77 -17.83
N VAL A 367 19.11 -5.28 -16.59
CA VAL A 367 20.33 -5.04 -15.81
C VAL A 367 20.57 -6.07 -14.72
N TRP A 368 19.51 -6.68 -14.20
CA TRP A 368 19.62 -7.71 -13.18
C TRP A 368 18.42 -8.65 -13.20
N GLN A 369 18.65 -9.92 -12.90
CA GLN A 369 17.62 -10.93 -12.66
C GLN A 369 18.04 -11.86 -11.53
N ARG A 370 17.07 -12.34 -10.76
CA ARG A 370 17.33 -13.16 -9.56
C ARG A 370 18.02 -14.48 -9.87
N ASP A 371 17.52 -15.19 -10.88
CA ASP A 371 18.07 -16.44 -11.38
C ASP A 371 17.89 -16.47 -12.90
N GLN A 372 18.83 -17.09 -13.61
CA GLN A 372 18.78 -17.30 -15.06
C GLN A 372 17.59 -18.16 -15.48
N ARG A 373 16.99 -18.91 -14.56
CA ARG A 373 15.81 -19.75 -14.81
C ARG A 373 14.47 -19.07 -14.54
N VAL A 374 14.48 -17.79 -14.13
CA VAL A 374 13.24 -17.05 -13.87
C VAL A 374 12.59 -16.65 -15.19
N TYR A 375 11.29 -16.89 -15.29
CA TYR A 375 10.50 -16.48 -16.44
C TYR A 375 10.13 -14.98 -16.34
N PRO A 376 10.19 -14.24 -17.46
CA PRO A 376 9.64 -12.90 -17.51
C PRO A 376 8.12 -12.94 -17.27
N TYR A 377 7.55 -11.83 -16.80
CA TYR A 377 6.13 -11.70 -16.53
C TYR A 377 5.44 -10.89 -17.62
N ILE A 378 4.32 -11.38 -18.15
CA ILE A 378 3.53 -10.68 -19.17
C ILE A 378 2.17 -10.27 -18.58
N PRO A 379 1.70 -9.03 -18.83
CA PRO A 379 0.39 -8.60 -18.35
C PRO A 379 -0.76 -9.43 -18.92
N VAL A 380 -1.78 -9.68 -18.11
CA VAL A 380 -2.95 -10.50 -18.50
C VAL A 380 -3.69 -9.93 -19.70
N SER A 381 -3.71 -8.60 -19.85
CA SER A 381 -4.39 -7.92 -20.95
C SER A 381 -3.81 -8.21 -22.33
N PHE A 382 -2.57 -8.71 -22.43
CA PHE A 382 -1.99 -9.17 -23.70
C PHE A 382 -2.48 -10.56 -24.11
N ILE A 383 -2.95 -11.37 -23.17
CA ILE A 383 -3.17 -12.80 -23.39
C ILE A 383 -4.65 -13.08 -23.62
N ASN A 384 -4.93 -13.78 -24.72
CA ASN A 384 -6.20 -14.48 -24.84
C ASN A 384 -6.13 -15.82 -24.10
N THR A 385 -6.85 -15.89 -22.98
CA THR A 385 -6.91 -17.06 -22.09
C THR A 385 -7.82 -18.18 -22.60
N GLN A 386 -8.49 -18.00 -23.73
CA GLN A 386 -9.28 -19.07 -24.37
C GLN A 386 -8.34 -20.15 -24.93
N LYS A 387 -8.37 -21.34 -24.32
CA LYS A 387 -7.59 -22.50 -24.77
C LYS A 387 -8.22 -23.11 -26.03
N PHE A 388 -7.46 -23.18 -27.12
CA PHE A 388 -7.93 -23.65 -28.43
C PHE A 388 -7.68 -25.15 -28.69
N ILE A 389 -6.73 -25.76 -27.97
CA ILE A 389 -6.43 -27.20 -28.06
C ILE A 389 -6.66 -27.80 -26.68
N PRO A 390 -7.70 -28.62 -26.47
CA PRO A 390 -7.93 -29.25 -25.18
C PRO A 390 -6.96 -30.42 -24.97
N PHE A 391 -6.38 -30.49 -23.78
CA PHE A 391 -5.58 -31.62 -23.26
C PHE A 391 -5.43 -31.44 -21.74
N GLU A 392 -5.06 -32.50 -21.03
CA GLU A 392 -4.90 -32.50 -19.58
C GLU A 392 -3.54 -31.89 -19.20
N GLU A 393 -3.55 -30.94 -18.26
CA GLU A 393 -2.34 -30.29 -17.76
C GLU A 393 -2.02 -30.82 -16.36
N THR A 394 -0.74 -30.87 -16.02
CA THR A 394 -0.31 -31.09 -14.64
C THR A 394 -0.77 -29.94 -13.75
N ALA A 395 -0.93 -30.21 -12.45
CA ALA A 395 -1.20 -29.16 -11.46
C ALA A 395 -0.17 -28.03 -11.53
N ALA A 396 -0.62 -26.79 -11.39
CA ALA A 396 0.20 -25.59 -11.48
C ALA A 396 0.39 -24.91 -10.13
N THR A 397 1.49 -24.17 -10.01
CA THR A 397 1.78 -23.22 -8.93
C THR A 397 1.91 -21.81 -9.50
N PHE A 398 1.98 -20.76 -8.67
CA PHE A 398 2.14 -19.39 -9.16
C PHE A 398 3.43 -19.16 -9.98
N LEU A 399 4.46 -19.96 -9.74
CA LEU A 399 5.73 -19.98 -10.49
C LEU A 399 5.67 -20.74 -11.81
N THR A 400 4.61 -21.53 -12.04
CA THR A 400 4.47 -22.29 -13.29
C THR A 400 4.19 -21.32 -14.44
N PRO A 401 5.03 -21.24 -15.48
CA PRO A 401 4.79 -20.34 -16.60
C PRO A 401 3.58 -20.77 -17.42
N VAL A 402 3.00 -19.82 -18.17
CA VAL A 402 2.06 -20.11 -19.26
C VAL A 402 2.81 -20.20 -20.59
N ILE A 403 2.42 -21.12 -21.48
CA ILE A 403 2.94 -21.15 -22.86
C ILE A 403 2.00 -20.37 -23.75
N LEU A 404 2.57 -19.43 -24.48
CA LEU A 404 1.86 -18.49 -25.32
C LEU A 404 2.31 -18.62 -26.78
N LEU A 405 1.38 -18.45 -27.71
CA LEU A 405 1.64 -18.31 -29.13
C LEU A 405 1.40 -16.88 -29.58
N ARG A 406 2.42 -16.23 -30.14
CA ARG A 406 2.29 -14.96 -30.85
C ARG A 406 1.84 -15.21 -32.28
N GLU A 407 0.66 -14.70 -32.63
CA GLU A 407 0.10 -14.71 -33.98
C GLU A 407 -0.19 -13.28 -34.44
N ARG A 408 0.77 -12.68 -35.15
CA ARG A 408 0.71 -11.28 -35.58
C ARG A 408 0.52 -10.35 -34.37
N GLN A 409 -0.71 -9.88 -34.13
CA GLN A 409 -1.09 -8.94 -33.07
C GLN A 409 -1.84 -9.62 -31.92
N LYS A 410 -1.97 -10.95 -31.92
CA LYS A 410 -2.68 -11.70 -30.88
C LYS A 410 -1.74 -12.65 -30.18
N ILE A 411 -1.80 -12.70 -28.85
CA ILE A 411 -1.09 -13.69 -28.05
C ILE A 411 -2.14 -14.64 -27.46
N ARG A 412 -1.97 -15.94 -27.66
CA ARG A 412 -2.96 -16.96 -27.29
C ARG A 412 -2.33 -18.01 -26.39
N ILE A 413 -3.07 -18.45 -25.39
CA ILE A 413 -2.61 -19.52 -24.50
C ILE A 413 -2.63 -20.88 -25.23
N ILE A 414 -1.54 -21.63 -25.07
CA ILE A 414 -1.42 -23.04 -25.47
C ILE A 414 -1.53 -23.95 -24.24
N HIS A 415 -0.78 -23.61 -23.18
CA HIS A 415 -0.69 -24.35 -21.91
C HIS A 415 -0.69 -23.36 -20.75
N GLY A 416 -1.24 -23.76 -19.61
CA GLY A 416 -1.28 -22.96 -18.38
C GLY A 416 -2.69 -22.59 -17.97
N SER A 417 -3.71 -23.33 -18.43
CA SER A 417 -5.08 -23.14 -17.94
C SER A 417 -5.19 -23.41 -16.45
N GLU A 418 -4.45 -24.40 -15.93
CA GLU A 418 -4.42 -24.64 -14.47
C GLU A 418 -3.73 -23.48 -13.74
N ARG A 419 -2.70 -22.85 -14.35
CA ARG A 419 -2.05 -21.65 -13.80
C ARG A 419 -3.00 -20.45 -13.76
N VAL A 420 -3.75 -20.20 -14.82
CA VAL A 420 -4.72 -19.09 -14.92
C VAL A 420 -5.87 -19.28 -13.93
N ARG A 421 -6.27 -20.52 -13.62
CA ARG A 421 -7.33 -20.81 -12.65
C ARG A 421 -6.94 -20.57 -11.20
N LEU A 422 -5.64 -20.47 -10.87
CA LEU A 422 -5.19 -20.25 -9.49
C LEU A 422 -5.68 -18.92 -8.91
N SER A 423 -5.80 -17.88 -9.74
CA SER A 423 -6.24 -16.55 -9.30
C SER A 423 -6.82 -15.75 -10.46
N SER A 424 -8.05 -15.25 -10.30
CA SER A 424 -8.65 -14.27 -11.21
C SER A 424 -8.06 -12.86 -11.07
N GLU A 425 -7.29 -12.63 -10.01
CA GLU A 425 -6.75 -11.32 -9.63
C GLU A 425 -5.33 -11.08 -10.17
N ASP A 426 -4.76 -12.05 -10.89
CA ASP A 426 -3.42 -11.91 -11.47
C ASP A 426 -3.39 -10.75 -12.48
N GLN A 427 -2.42 -9.85 -12.30
CA GLN A 427 -2.14 -8.78 -13.26
C GLN A 427 -1.10 -9.18 -14.31
N ALA A 428 -0.25 -10.16 -14.00
CA ALA A 428 0.71 -10.72 -14.94
C ALA A 428 1.04 -12.19 -14.63
N TYR A 429 1.46 -12.93 -15.64
CA TYR A 429 1.86 -14.34 -15.54
C TYR A 429 3.32 -14.53 -15.96
N PRO A 430 4.08 -15.41 -15.30
CA PRO A 430 5.34 -15.89 -15.86
C PRO A 430 5.04 -16.58 -17.20
N TYR A 431 5.85 -16.35 -18.23
CA TYR A 431 5.52 -16.87 -19.57
C TYR A 431 6.69 -17.41 -20.37
N LEU A 432 6.32 -18.26 -21.33
CA LEU A 432 7.13 -18.73 -22.44
C LEU A 432 6.42 -18.34 -23.73
N LEU A 433 7.09 -17.63 -24.63
CA LEU A 433 6.49 -17.14 -25.87
C LEU A 433 7.06 -17.88 -27.07
N LEU A 434 6.16 -18.50 -27.84
CA LEU A 434 6.44 -19.08 -29.14
C LEU A 434 5.98 -18.11 -30.22
N ASP A 435 6.82 -17.84 -31.22
CA ASP A 435 6.42 -17.03 -32.35
C ASP A 435 6.05 -17.89 -33.56
N ARG A 436 4.87 -17.64 -34.13
CA ARG A 436 4.48 -18.26 -35.40
C ARG A 436 5.45 -17.91 -36.54
N ALA A 437 6.12 -16.76 -36.48
CA ALA A 437 7.16 -16.38 -37.45
C ALA A 437 8.40 -17.31 -37.39
N GLU A 438 8.61 -17.99 -36.27
CA GLU A 438 9.70 -18.96 -36.05
C GLU A 438 9.29 -20.40 -36.37
N GLY A 439 8.13 -20.61 -37.01
CA GLY A 439 7.67 -21.93 -37.43
C GLY A 439 6.73 -22.64 -36.44
N TYR A 440 6.45 -22.05 -35.28
CA TYR A 440 5.48 -22.62 -34.33
C TYR A 440 4.04 -22.49 -34.84
N THR A 441 3.59 -23.49 -35.61
CA THR A 441 2.22 -23.53 -36.15
C THR A 441 1.26 -24.31 -35.25
N TRP A 442 -0.04 -24.02 -35.36
CA TRP A 442 -1.08 -24.81 -34.68
C TRP A 442 -1.05 -26.31 -35.05
N GLN A 443 -0.61 -26.65 -36.26
CA GLN A 443 -0.48 -28.04 -36.69
C GLN A 443 0.67 -28.74 -35.95
N LEU A 444 1.83 -28.10 -35.88
CA LEU A 444 2.98 -28.57 -35.10
C LEU A 444 2.60 -28.78 -33.64
N ILE A 445 1.96 -27.77 -33.03
CA ILE A 445 1.56 -27.82 -31.61
C ILE A 445 0.58 -28.98 -31.36
N ARG A 446 -0.43 -29.17 -32.22
CA ARG A 446 -1.35 -30.32 -32.12
C ARG A 446 -0.63 -31.65 -32.25
N GLN A 447 0.31 -31.77 -33.19
CA GLN A 447 1.08 -32.98 -33.40
C GLN A 447 1.94 -33.32 -32.18
N VAL A 448 2.64 -32.35 -31.61
CA VAL A 448 3.44 -32.55 -30.40
C VAL A 448 2.57 -32.97 -29.21
N ILE A 449 1.47 -32.25 -28.96
CA ILE A 449 0.53 -32.59 -27.87
C ILE A 449 0.00 -34.02 -28.02
N SER A 450 -0.30 -34.46 -29.25
CA SER A 450 -0.84 -35.81 -29.50
C SER A 450 0.14 -36.96 -29.19
N ARG A 451 1.44 -36.67 -29.11
CA ARG A 451 2.51 -37.66 -28.87
C ARG A 451 2.96 -37.70 -27.41
N LEU A 452 2.62 -36.68 -26.63
CA LEU A 452 3.04 -36.58 -25.23
C LEU A 452 2.11 -37.37 -24.29
N PRO A 453 2.66 -38.01 -23.25
CA PRO A 453 1.83 -38.64 -22.22
C PRO A 453 1.03 -37.59 -21.45
N GLN A 454 -0.21 -37.94 -21.07
CA GLN A 454 -1.10 -37.09 -20.27
C GLN A 454 -0.99 -37.46 -18.79
N PRO A 455 -1.14 -36.51 -17.84
CA PRO A 455 -1.25 -35.06 -18.06
C PRO A 455 0.09 -34.45 -18.49
N ILE A 456 0.05 -33.44 -19.37
CA ILE A 456 1.23 -32.80 -19.94
C ILE A 456 1.74 -31.69 -19.02
N SER A 457 3.02 -31.74 -18.66
CA SER A 457 3.69 -30.63 -17.94
C SER A 457 4.11 -29.50 -18.88
N VAL A 458 4.22 -28.29 -18.34
CA VAL A 458 4.61 -27.11 -19.15
C VAL A 458 6.00 -27.28 -19.75
N HIS A 459 6.94 -27.85 -18.99
CA HIS A 459 8.32 -28.02 -19.43
C HIS A 459 8.43 -29.11 -20.51
N ASP A 460 7.72 -30.23 -20.34
CA ASP A 460 7.72 -31.31 -21.34
C ASP A 460 7.16 -30.83 -22.67
N LEU A 461 6.07 -30.05 -22.65
CA LEU A 461 5.49 -29.49 -23.86
C LEU A 461 6.43 -28.50 -24.54
N TYR A 462 6.99 -27.56 -23.77
CA TYR A 462 7.90 -26.56 -24.32
C TYR A 462 9.14 -27.20 -24.95
N GLN A 463 9.78 -28.14 -24.24
CA GLN A 463 10.96 -28.85 -24.74
C GLN A 463 10.66 -29.68 -26.00
N ALA A 464 9.50 -30.34 -26.06
CA ALA A 464 9.10 -31.10 -27.24
C ALA A 464 8.81 -30.19 -28.45
N LEU A 465 8.27 -28.99 -28.22
CA LEU A 465 8.05 -27.98 -29.26
C LEU A 465 9.38 -27.44 -29.81
N GLU A 466 10.32 -27.08 -28.94
CA GLU A 466 11.66 -26.63 -29.35
C GLU A 466 12.39 -27.70 -30.17
N SER A 467 12.34 -28.95 -29.70
CA SER A 467 12.98 -30.09 -30.39
C SER A 467 12.37 -30.34 -31.78
N SER A 468 11.05 -30.16 -31.91
CA SER A 468 10.35 -30.38 -33.17
C SER A 468 10.56 -29.23 -34.16
N ALA A 469 10.59 -27.97 -33.69
CA ALA A 469 10.88 -26.81 -34.53
C ALA A 469 12.31 -26.85 -35.09
N ALA A 470 13.29 -27.24 -34.28
CA ALA A 470 14.67 -27.41 -34.75
C ALA A 470 14.79 -28.45 -35.87
N SER A 471 14.00 -29.53 -35.80
CA SER A 471 13.99 -30.60 -36.80
C SER A 471 13.32 -30.22 -38.14
N GLU A 472 12.41 -29.24 -38.17
CA GLU A 472 11.81 -28.73 -39.41
C GLU A 472 12.69 -27.66 -40.11
N SER A 473 13.65 -27.09 -39.37
CA SER A 473 14.60 -26.08 -39.88
C SER A 473 15.92 -26.64 -40.42
N SER A 474 16.13 -27.96 -40.29
CA SER A 474 17.27 -28.71 -40.88
C SER A 474 16.82 -29.46 -42.12
#